data_AF-A0A1N6I577-F1
#
_entry.id   AF-A0A1N6I577-F1
#
_cell.length_a   1.000
_cell.length_b   1.000
_cell.length_c   1.000
_cell.angle_alpha   90.00
_cell.angle_beta   90.00
_cell.angle_gamma   90.00
#
_symmetry.space_group_name_H-M   'P 1'
#
loop_
_entity.id
_entity.type
_entity.pdbx_description
1 polymer ?
#
loop_
_entity_poly.entity_id
_entity_poly.type
_entity_poly.pdbx_seq_one_letter_code
_entity_poly.pdbx_strand_id
1 'polypeptide(L)'
;MSKKATALNTLIQFKTVLMDEKNALIKNDSAKVKALVEQKQTFLDRLPTLTTEGLKKEDLIGVVEEIKNLQQTNLVLTQQVISYQEMMMKAITTGVKKGGSTYSKQGDYSAAQQANLIDQSL
;
A
#
# COMPACT_ATOMS: atom_id res chain seq x y z
N MET A 1 12.69 -32.51 15.10
CA MET A 1 11.83 -31.94 14.04
C MET A 1 12.71 -31.19 13.07
N SER A 2 12.64 -31.52 11.78
CA SER A 2 13.68 -31.23 10.77
C SER A 2 13.67 -29.78 10.29
N LYS A 3 14.82 -29.10 10.33
CA LYS A 3 15.06 -27.72 9.83
C LYS A 3 14.49 -27.45 8.42
N LYS A 4 14.36 -28.51 7.61
CA LYS A 4 13.76 -28.51 6.25
C LYS A 4 12.32 -27.98 6.22
N ALA A 5 11.50 -28.37 7.19
CA ALA A 5 10.11 -27.93 7.26
C ALA A 5 10.02 -26.44 7.61
N THR A 6 11.00 -25.90 8.33
CA THR A 6 10.96 -24.52 8.85
C THR A 6 11.09 -23.48 7.74
N ALA A 7 12.03 -23.66 6.80
CA ALA A 7 12.24 -22.67 5.73
C ALA A 7 11.09 -22.62 4.72
N LEU A 8 10.64 -23.77 4.22
CA LEU A 8 9.51 -23.82 3.28
C LEU A 8 8.22 -23.31 3.92
N ASN A 9 7.92 -23.69 5.16
CA ASN A 9 6.74 -23.17 5.87
C ASN A 9 6.83 -21.66 6.10
N THR A 10 8.02 -21.12 6.38
CA THR A 10 8.21 -19.67 6.53
C THR A 10 7.92 -18.94 5.22
N LEU A 11 8.37 -19.47 4.08
CA LEU A 11 8.07 -18.90 2.76
C LEU A 11 6.59 -19.00 2.41
N ILE A 12 5.91 -20.10 2.75
CA ILE A 12 4.47 -20.25 2.56
C ILE A 12 3.71 -19.22 3.41
N GLN A 13 4.09 -19.04 4.68
CA GLN A 13 3.50 -18.01 5.54
C GLN A 13 3.72 -16.61 4.98
N PHE A 14 4.93 -16.32 4.50
CA PHE A 14 5.23 -15.05 3.86
C PHE A 14 4.36 -14.83 2.62
N LYS A 15 4.19 -15.85 1.78
CA LYS A 15 3.29 -15.79 0.63
C LYS A 15 1.86 -15.43 1.03
N THR A 16 1.34 -16.04 2.10
CA THR A 16 0.00 -15.72 2.63
C THR A 16 -0.13 -14.26 3.03
N VAL A 17 0.86 -13.71 3.74
CA VAL A 17 0.90 -12.28 4.11
C VAL A 17 0.85 -11.37 2.87
N LEU A 18 1.58 -11.73 1.81
CA LEU A 18 1.56 -10.97 0.55
C LEU A 18 0.22 -11.05 -0.18
N MET A 19 -0.45 -12.20 -0.09
CA MET A 19 -1.79 -12.39 -0.67
C MET A 19 -2.84 -11.60 0.10
N ASP A 20 -2.73 -11.54 1.42
CA ASP A 20 -3.57 -10.69 2.26
C ASP A 20 -3.33 -9.20 2.00
N GLU A 21 -2.08 -8.80 1.73
CA GLU A 21 -1.75 -7.43 1.36
C GLU A 21 -2.36 -7.06 0.02
N LYS A 22 -2.27 -7.93 -0.99
CA LYS A 22 -2.95 -7.75 -2.27
C LYS A 22 -4.44 -7.46 -2.07
N ASN A 23 -5.09 -8.29 -1.25
CA ASN A 23 -6.53 -8.16 -0.97
C ASN A 23 -6.84 -6.85 -0.21
N ALA A 24 -5.99 -6.44 0.72
CA ALA A 24 -6.15 -5.18 1.44
C ALA A 24 -5.97 -3.96 0.52
N LEU A 25 -4.99 -3.99 -0.38
CA LEU A 25 -4.76 -2.95 -1.40
C LEU A 25 -5.95 -2.83 -2.35
N ILE A 26 -6.49 -3.94 -2.86
CA ILE A 26 -7.69 -3.94 -3.71
C ILE A 26 -8.90 -3.33 -2.98
N LYS A 27 -9.02 -3.58 -1.67
CA LYS A 27 -10.11 -3.04 -0.83
C LYS A 27 -9.84 -1.62 -0.34
N ASN A 28 -8.70 -1.02 -0.66
CA ASN A 28 -8.24 0.27 -0.11
C ASN A 28 -8.22 0.33 1.42
N ASP A 29 -7.98 -0.81 2.09
CA ASP A 29 -7.92 -0.91 3.55
C ASP A 29 -6.53 -0.51 4.05
N SER A 30 -6.32 0.80 4.21
CA SER A 30 -5.03 1.39 4.58
C SER A 30 -4.53 0.95 5.95
N ALA A 31 -5.42 0.73 6.92
CA ALA A 31 -5.08 0.26 8.25
C ALA A 31 -4.52 -1.17 8.20
N LYS A 32 -5.18 -2.05 7.44
CA LYS A 32 -4.72 -3.42 7.24
C LYS A 32 -3.42 -3.49 6.44
N VAL A 33 -3.28 -2.67 5.39
CA VAL A 33 -2.03 -2.57 4.62
C VAL A 33 -0.85 -2.19 5.53
N LYS A 34 -1.03 -1.21 6.43
CA LYS A 34 0.01 -0.81 7.38
C LYS A 34 0.44 -1.97 8.29
N ALA A 35 -0.53 -2.67 8.89
CA ALA A 35 -0.24 -3.82 9.76
C ALA A 35 0.48 -4.95 9.00
N LEU A 36 0.10 -5.20 7.74
CA LEU A 36 0.75 -6.22 6.91
C LEU A 36 2.18 -5.83 6.52
N VAL A 37 2.47 -4.55 6.29
CA VAL A 37 3.84 -4.06 6.06
C VAL A 37 4.74 -4.31 7.27
N GLU A 38 4.24 -4.06 8.49
CA GLU A 38 4.98 -4.35 9.72
C GLU A 38 5.25 -5.86 9.88
N GLN A 39 4.27 -6.70 9.54
CA GLN A 39 4.47 -8.15 9.52
C GLN A 39 5.54 -8.56 8.49
N LYS A 40 5.50 -8.00 7.28
CA LYS A 40 6.52 -8.27 6.24
C LYS A 40 7.94 -7.95 6.73
N GLN A 41 8.13 -6.86 7.48
CA GLN A 41 9.43 -6.50 8.03
C GLN A 41 9.99 -7.60 8.91
N THR A 42 9.15 -8.22 9.75
CA THR A 42 9.53 -9.35 10.61
C THR A 42 9.99 -10.58 9.80
N PHE A 43 9.40 -10.79 8.61
CA PHE A 43 9.86 -11.85 7.71
C PHE A 43 11.20 -11.51 7.07
N LEU A 44 11.44 -10.26 6.65
CA LEU A 44 12.72 -9.83 6.08
C LEU A 44 13.90 -10.08 7.03
N ASP A 45 13.69 -9.88 8.33
CA ASP A 45 14.73 -10.14 9.34
C ASP A 45 15.00 -11.64 9.53
N ARG A 46 14.00 -12.48 9.25
CA ARG A 46 14.09 -13.95 9.38
C ARG A 46 14.66 -14.62 8.13
N LEU A 47 14.45 -14.07 6.94
CA LEU A 47 14.89 -14.68 5.67
C LEU A 47 16.40 -15.02 5.63
N PRO A 48 17.33 -14.14 6.08
CA PRO A 48 18.77 -14.46 6.10
C PRO A 48 19.15 -15.62 7.01
N THR A 49 18.33 -15.90 8.02
CA THR A 49 18.57 -16.98 9.00
C THR A 49 18.09 -18.34 8.51
N LEU A 50 17.38 -18.39 7.37
CA LEU A 50 16.84 -19.63 6.83
C LEU A 50 17.94 -20.47 6.18
N THR A 51 18.12 -21.68 6.68
CA THR A 51 18.99 -22.68 6.05
C THR A 51 18.20 -23.49 5.03
N THR A 52 18.71 -23.59 3.79
CA THR A 52 18.13 -24.41 2.72
C THR A 52 18.62 -25.86 2.73
N GLU A 53 19.40 -26.24 3.74
CA GLU A 53 20.01 -27.56 3.86
C GLU A 53 18.97 -28.69 3.80
N GLY A 54 19.06 -29.47 2.71
CA GLY A 54 18.25 -30.64 2.47
C GLY A 54 16.82 -30.39 1.98
N LEU A 55 16.51 -29.16 1.54
CA LEU A 55 15.39 -28.86 0.65
C LEU A 55 15.83 -29.07 -0.81
N LYS A 56 14.91 -29.57 -1.64
CA LYS A 56 15.15 -29.63 -3.09
C LYS A 56 14.94 -28.24 -3.68
N LYS A 57 15.75 -27.89 -4.67
CA LYS A 57 15.66 -26.59 -5.33
C LYS A 57 14.30 -26.40 -6.01
N GLU A 58 13.75 -27.49 -6.56
CA GLU A 58 12.45 -27.50 -7.24
C GLU A 58 11.30 -27.10 -6.29
N ASP A 59 11.36 -27.54 -5.03
CA ASP A 59 10.32 -27.22 -4.02
C ASP A 59 10.31 -25.74 -3.61
N LEU A 60 11.44 -25.05 -3.79
CA LEU A 60 11.62 -23.64 -3.43
C LEU A 60 11.35 -22.70 -4.59
N ILE A 61 11.71 -23.08 -5.82
CA ILE A 61 11.58 -22.22 -7.01
C ILE A 61 10.13 -21.75 -7.17
N GLY A 62 9.16 -22.66 -7.11
CA GLY A 62 7.75 -22.30 -7.31
C GLY A 62 7.25 -21.27 -6.29
N VAL A 63 7.55 -21.49 -5.00
CA VAL A 63 7.12 -20.57 -3.93
C VAL A 63 7.81 -19.21 -4.04
N VAL A 64 9.10 -19.19 -4.39
CA VAL A 64 9.86 -17.94 -4.56
C VAL A 64 9.37 -17.14 -5.77
N GLU A 65 9.05 -17.80 -6.89
CA GLU A 65 8.46 -17.15 -8.05
C GLU A 65 7.08 -16.56 -7.74
N GLU A 66 6.23 -17.30 -7.03
CA GLU A 66 4.93 -16.79 -6.58
C GLU A 66 5.09 -15.57 -5.66
N ILE A 67 6.01 -15.63 -4.68
CA ILE A 67 6.33 -14.49 -3.81
C ILE A 67 6.77 -13.27 -4.64
N LYS A 68 7.67 -13.47 -5.62
CA LYS A 68 8.14 -12.40 -6.50
C LYS A 68 6.99 -11.76 -7.28
N ASN A 69 6.12 -12.59 -7.87
CA ASN A 69 4.96 -12.12 -8.63
C ASN A 69 3.96 -11.36 -7.75
N LEU A 70 3.73 -11.84 -6.52
CA LEU A 70 2.88 -11.15 -5.54
C LEU A 70 3.46 -9.80 -5.12
N GLN A 71 4.77 -9.73 -4.83
CA GLN A 71 5.44 -8.46 -4.52
C GLN A 71 5.32 -7.45 -5.67
N GLN A 72 5.53 -7.90 -6.91
CA GLN A 72 5.37 -7.04 -8.08
C GLN A 72 3.93 -6.54 -8.22
N THR A 73 2.95 -7.42 -7.98
CA THR A 73 1.53 -7.05 -8.02
C THR A 73 1.20 -6.01 -6.96
N ASN A 74 1.64 -6.21 -5.71
CA ASN A 74 1.38 -5.29 -4.61
C ASN A 74 2.05 -3.93 -4.84
N LEU A 75 3.25 -3.91 -5.44
CA LEU A 75 3.92 -2.68 -5.85
C LEU A 75 3.08 -1.90 -6.88
N VAL A 76 2.61 -2.56 -7.93
CA VAL A 76 1.78 -1.93 -8.97
C VAL A 76 0.49 -1.39 -8.37
N LEU A 77 -0.20 -2.17 -7.53
CA LEU A 77 -1.42 -1.72 -6.85
C LEU A 77 -1.16 -0.49 -5.97
N THR A 78 -0.04 -0.49 -5.25
CA THR A 78 0.37 0.66 -4.41
C THR A 78 0.61 1.90 -5.27
N GLN A 79 1.34 1.76 -6.37
CA GLN A 79 1.61 2.86 -7.31
C GLN A 79 0.32 3.41 -7.92
N GLN A 80 -0.64 2.54 -8.25
CA GLN A 80 -1.95 2.94 -8.75
C GLN A 80 -2.73 3.76 -7.72
N VAL A 81 -2.76 3.32 -6.46
CA VAL A 81 -3.41 4.05 -5.36
C VAL A 81 -2.77 5.44 -5.18
N ILE A 82 -1.44 5.53 -5.17
CA ILE A 82 -0.72 6.81 -5.06
C ILE A 82 -1.07 7.73 -6.24
N SER A 83 -1.00 7.21 -7.47
CA SER A 83 -1.29 7.98 -8.69
C SER A 83 -2.73 8.52 -8.70
N TYR A 84 -3.69 7.71 -8.22
CA TYR A 84 -5.07 8.14 -8.08
C TYR A 84 -5.22 9.27 -7.05
N GLN A 85 -4.57 9.14 -5.89
CA GLN A 85 -4.58 10.17 -4.85
C GLN A 85 -3.96 11.48 -5.35
N GLU A 86 -2.84 11.43 -6.06
CA GLU A 86 -2.22 12.61 -6.67
C GLU A 86 -3.14 13.30 -7.68
N MET A 87 -3.81 12.51 -8.54
CA MET A 87 -4.76 13.03 -9.52
C MET A 87 -5.95 13.71 -8.83
N MET A 88 -6.50 13.08 -7.79
CA MET A 88 -7.60 13.64 -6.99
C MET A 88 -7.20 14.96 -6.33
N MET A 89 -6.03 15.01 -5.69
CA MET A 89 -5.51 16.23 -5.07
C MET A 89 -5.27 17.34 -6.10
N LYS A 90 -4.76 17.00 -7.29
CA LYS A 90 -4.61 17.96 -8.40
C LYS A 90 -5.96 18.50 -8.88
N ALA A 91 -6.99 17.66 -8.96
CA ALA A 91 -8.33 18.07 -9.34
C ALA A 91 -8.96 19.02 -8.29
N ILE A 92 -8.85 18.69 -7.00
CA ILE A 92 -9.33 19.53 -5.90
C ILE A 92 -8.63 20.89 -5.92
N THR A 93 -7.30 20.91 -5.96
CA THR A 93 -6.52 22.16 -5.97
C THR A 93 -6.80 23.01 -7.22
N THR A 94 -7.03 22.39 -8.38
CA THR A 94 -7.41 23.10 -9.61
C THR A 94 -8.84 23.67 -9.52
N GLY A 95 -9.77 22.90 -8.95
CA GLY A 95 -11.16 23.33 -8.71
C GLY A 95 -11.24 24.52 -7.77
N VAL A 96 -10.52 24.47 -6.64
CA VAL A 96 -10.42 25.59 -5.68
C VAL A 96 -9.82 26.84 -6.34
N LYS A 97 -8.75 26.69 -7.14
CA LYS A 97 -8.13 27.82 -7.86
C LYS A 97 -9.06 28.45 -8.90
N LYS A 98 -9.90 27.66 -9.59
CA LYS A 98 -10.86 28.17 -10.57
C LYS A 98 -12.12 28.79 -9.93
N GLY A 99 -12.60 28.22 -8.81
CA GLY A 99 -13.77 28.71 -8.08
C GLY A 99 -13.59 30.11 -7.46
N GLY A 100 -12.35 30.52 -7.15
CA GLY A 100 -12.05 31.88 -6.69
C GLY A 100 -11.92 32.95 -7.79
N SER A 101 -11.96 32.56 -9.07
CA SER A 101 -11.66 33.45 -10.22
C SER A 101 -12.88 33.83 -11.06
N THR A 102 -14.06 33.28 -10.79
CA THR A 102 -15.26 33.61 -11.56
C THR A 102 -16.21 34.46 -10.72
N TYR A 103 -16.11 35.77 -10.93
CA TYR A 103 -16.94 36.88 -10.42
C TYR A 103 -16.55 37.49 -9.05
N SER A 104 -15.57 38.40 -9.07
CA SER A 104 -15.72 39.70 -8.40
C SER A 104 -14.96 40.80 -9.16
N LYS A 105 -15.62 41.37 -10.18
CA LYS A 105 -15.38 42.77 -10.53
C LYS A 105 -16.18 43.56 -9.48
N GLN A 106 -15.47 44.26 -8.59
CA GLN A 106 -15.98 45.04 -7.45
C GLN A 106 -16.55 44.24 -6.27
N GLY A 107 -15.87 44.32 -5.12
CA GLY A 107 -16.39 43.84 -3.83
C GLY A 107 -15.25 43.55 -2.84
N ASP A 108 -15.21 44.33 -1.77
CA ASP A 108 -14.16 44.38 -0.76
C ASP A 108 -13.80 43.02 -0.13
N TYR A 109 -12.55 42.90 0.29
CA TYR A 109 -11.95 41.69 0.87
C TYR A 109 -12.75 41.19 2.08
N SER A 110 -13.08 39.89 2.12
CA SER A 110 -13.46 39.20 3.36
C SER A 110 -12.79 37.83 3.40
N ALA A 111 -11.55 37.81 3.89
CA ALA A 111 -10.77 36.60 4.18
C ALA A 111 -11.39 35.70 5.28
N ALA A 112 -12.57 36.06 5.82
CA ALA A 112 -13.27 35.33 6.87
C ALA A 112 -14.06 34.10 6.37
N GLN A 113 -14.38 34.00 5.07
CA GLN A 113 -15.28 32.93 4.57
C GLN A 113 -14.55 31.66 4.10
N GLN A 114 -13.22 31.68 3.90
CA GLN A 114 -12.48 30.46 3.56
C GLN A 114 -12.32 29.50 4.73
N ALA A 115 -12.47 29.97 5.98
CA ALA A 115 -12.42 29.10 7.17
C ALA A 115 -13.68 28.23 7.33
N ASN A 116 -14.84 28.65 6.81
CA ASN A 116 -16.11 27.93 6.98
C ASN A 116 -16.31 26.74 6.01
N LEU A 117 -15.46 26.59 5.00
CA LEU A 117 -15.54 25.42 4.11
C LEU A 117 -14.88 24.16 4.71
N ILE A 118 -14.11 24.31 5.79
CA ILE A 118 -13.49 23.21 6.52
C ILE A 118 -14.33 22.80 7.75
N ASP A 119 -15.29 23.63 8.17
CA ASP A 119 -16.06 23.46 9.42
C ASP A 119 -17.52 23.05 9.19
N GLN A 120 -17.79 22.14 8.27
CA GLN A 120 -19.14 21.56 8.08
C GLN A 120 -19.18 20.02 8.22
N SER A 121 -18.25 19.47 8.99
CA SER A 121 -18.35 18.07 9.41
C SER A 121 -17.95 17.93 10.88
N LEU A 122 -18.91 18.23 11.76
CA LEU A 122 -19.02 17.69 13.12
C LEU A 122 -20.49 17.38 13.42
#